data_AF-A0A0E3UIN5-F1
#
_entry.id   AF-A0A0E3UIN5-F1
#
_cell.length_a   1.000
_cell.length_b   1.000
_cell.length_c   1.000
_cell.angle_alpha   90.00
_cell.angle_beta   90.00
_cell.angle_gamma   90.00
#
_symmetry.space_group_name_H-M   'P 1'
#
loop_
_entity.id
_entity.type
_entity.pdbx_description
1 polymer ?
#
loop_
_entity_poly.entity_id
_entity_poly.type
_entity_poly.pdbx_seq_one_letter_code
_entity_poly.pdbx_strand_id
1 'polypeptide(L)'
;MPTLHAYRDGSGFYSKANLNGRVVTFQLTPAAAQRLSSAGLGDGARLPVKLLLAMIQCGDAFTGTATPTVNPDQGALPFGDEDLDTEGLLPRCEETGGRLDLHLVVLDDGLGGGRKLARLLALEPRHVLRKQTALSVPVAALSRQVLEHLIASGKVPGGTSGVSSLRRWLDHQLSSAWDELAKLRAARQTGLAFDRADELPLG
;
A
#
# COMPACT_ATOMS: atom_id res chain seq x y z
N MET A 1 8.11 11.87 2.84
CA MET A 1 8.63 10.47 2.88
C MET A 1 7.87 9.66 3.92
N PRO A 2 7.45 8.43 3.60
CA PRO A 2 6.80 7.54 4.55
C PRO A 2 7.72 7.13 5.71
N THR A 3 7.14 6.99 6.90
CA THR A 3 7.87 6.61 8.12
C THR A 3 7.22 5.38 8.77
N LEU A 4 8.03 4.45 9.23
CA LEU A 4 7.61 3.24 9.94
C LEU A 4 7.48 3.53 11.44
N HIS A 5 6.46 2.95 12.07
CA HIS A 5 6.18 3.08 13.48
C HIS A 5 5.80 1.74 14.10
N ALA A 6 6.30 1.45 15.29
CA ALA A 6 5.89 0.27 16.05
C ALA A 6 4.56 0.53 16.79
N TYR A 7 3.74 -0.51 16.91
CA TYR A 7 2.62 -0.48 17.87
C TYR A 7 3.15 -0.59 19.31
N ARG A 8 2.48 0.07 20.26
CA ARG A 8 2.90 0.08 21.67
C ARG A 8 2.81 -1.29 22.33
N ASP A 9 1.94 -2.16 21.84
CA ASP A 9 1.76 -3.54 22.31
C ASP A 9 2.78 -4.52 21.69
N GLY A 10 3.67 -4.03 20.82
CA GLY A 10 4.65 -4.86 20.12
C GLY A 10 4.05 -5.76 19.03
N SER A 11 2.78 -5.58 18.67
CA SER A 11 2.07 -6.44 17.71
C SER A 11 2.54 -6.30 16.26
N GLY A 12 3.37 -5.30 15.95
CA GLY A 12 3.93 -5.09 14.61
C GLY A 12 4.22 -3.63 14.32
N PHE A 13 4.11 -3.27 13.05
CA PHE A 13 4.38 -1.92 12.56
C PHE A 13 3.25 -1.36 11.70
N TYR A 14 3.17 -0.04 11.62
CA TYR A 14 2.38 0.72 10.66
C TYR A 14 3.25 1.78 9.99
N SER A 15 2.86 2.26 8.81
CA SER A 15 3.55 3.37 8.14
C SER A 15 2.68 4.60 8.05
N LYS A 16 3.24 5.78 8.31
CA LYS A 16 2.58 7.07 8.05
C LYS A 16 3.19 7.71 6.81
N ALA A 17 2.35 8.16 5.88
CA ALA A 17 2.77 8.88 4.69
C ALA A 17 1.86 10.09 4.44
N ASN A 18 2.39 11.13 3.81
CA ASN A 18 1.58 12.22 3.28
C ASN A 18 0.97 11.80 1.95
N LEU A 19 -0.32 12.01 1.74
CA LEU A 19 -1.03 11.75 0.50
C LEU A 19 -1.95 12.93 0.18
N ASN A 20 -1.60 13.73 -0.83
CA ASN A 20 -2.27 14.99 -1.21
C ASN A 20 -2.46 15.95 -0.01
N GLY A 21 -1.39 16.20 0.75
CA GLY A 21 -1.41 17.11 1.89
C GLY A 21 -2.10 16.55 3.15
N ARG A 22 -2.47 15.26 3.16
CA ARG A 22 -3.09 14.60 4.32
C ARG A 22 -2.20 13.47 4.83
N VAL A 23 -2.05 13.36 6.14
CA VAL A 23 -1.33 12.24 6.76
C VAL A 23 -2.23 11.01 6.79
N VAL A 24 -1.74 9.92 6.21
CA VAL A 24 -2.44 8.65 6.08
C VAL A 24 -1.63 7.58 6.80
N THR A 25 -2.33 6.77 7.61
CA THR A 25 -1.75 5.61 8.28
C THR A 25 -2.07 4.34 7.48
N PHE A 26 -1.03 3.66 7.05
CA PHE A 26 -1.07 2.34 6.41
C PHE A 26 -0.74 1.27 7.45
N GLN A 27 -1.66 0.35 7.66
CA GLN A 27 -1.42 -0.85 8.46
C GLN A 27 -0.61 -1.83 7.62
N LEU A 28 0.29 -2.58 8.26
CA LEU A 28 1.11 -3.59 7.61
C LEU A 28 0.68 -4.98 8.03
N THR A 29 0.76 -5.94 7.10
CA THR A 29 0.58 -7.36 7.45
C THR A 29 1.72 -7.84 8.36
N PRO A 30 1.50 -8.90 9.16
CA PRO A 30 2.59 -9.51 9.94
C PRO A 30 3.77 -9.95 9.07
N ALA A 31 3.50 -10.46 7.86
CA ALA A 31 4.53 -10.85 6.90
C ALA A 31 5.38 -9.65 6.44
N ALA A 32 4.74 -8.52 6.13
CA ALA A 32 5.43 -7.28 5.78
C ALA A 32 6.25 -6.72 6.94
N ALA A 33 5.67 -6.69 8.14
CA ALA A 33 6.35 -6.27 9.37
C ALA A 33 7.61 -7.11 9.63
N GLN A 34 7.52 -8.43 9.49
CA GLN A 34 8.65 -9.34 9.63
C GLN A 34 9.71 -9.07 8.56
N ARG A 35 9.30 -8.90 7.30
CA ARG A 35 10.23 -8.63 6.18
C ARG A 35 10.99 -7.30 6.38
N LEU A 36 10.31 -6.25 6.83
CA LEU A 36 10.94 -4.97 7.17
C LEU A 36 11.95 -5.14 8.33
N SER A 37 11.56 -5.89 9.36
CA SER A 37 12.42 -6.17 10.52
C SER A 37 13.67 -6.95 10.11
N SER A 38 13.53 -8.01 9.31
CA SER A 38 14.65 -8.80 8.78
C SER A 38 15.55 -8.00 7.85
N ALA A 39 15.01 -6.99 7.15
CA ALA A 39 15.83 -6.07 6.38
C ALA A 39 16.64 -5.12 7.30
N GLY A 40 16.27 -4.97 8.57
CA GLY A 40 16.84 -4.03 9.56
C GLY A 40 16.09 -2.69 9.65
N LEU A 41 14.84 -2.62 9.20
CA LEU A 41 13.97 -1.44 9.38
C LEU A 41 13.19 -1.60 10.69
N GLY A 42 13.27 -0.60 11.55
CA GLY A 42 12.58 -0.56 12.84
C GLY A 42 11.79 0.74 13.03
N ASP A 43 11.33 0.96 14.25
CA ASP A 43 10.57 2.15 14.62
C ASP A 43 11.32 3.45 14.25
N GLY A 44 10.61 4.40 13.64
CA GLY A 44 11.16 5.67 13.16
C GLY A 44 11.91 5.59 11.82
N ALA A 45 12.07 4.41 11.22
CA ALA A 45 12.76 4.30 9.94
C ALA A 45 11.97 4.95 8.80
N ARG A 46 12.67 5.68 7.92
CA ARG A 46 12.08 6.21 6.68
C ARG A 46 12.05 5.11 5.62
N LEU A 47 10.91 4.96 4.95
CA LEU A 47 10.72 4.01 3.86
C LEU A 47 10.83 4.74 2.50
N PRO A 48 11.46 4.12 1.49
CA PRO A 48 11.32 4.58 0.13
C PRO A 48 9.84 4.57 -0.30
N VAL A 49 9.39 5.62 -1.00
CA VAL A 49 8.00 5.71 -1.50
C VAL A 49 7.63 4.49 -2.34
N LYS A 50 8.52 4.07 -3.25
CA LYS A 50 8.32 2.86 -4.08
C LYS A 50 8.11 1.59 -3.26
N LEU A 51 8.76 1.47 -2.11
CA LEU A 51 8.61 0.32 -1.22
C LEU A 51 7.21 0.29 -0.60
N LEU A 52 6.71 1.43 -0.12
CA LEU A 52 5.35 1.50 0.40
C LEU A 52 4.32 1.25 -0.70
N LEU A 53 4.51 1.79 -1.90
CA LEU A 53 3.64 1.51 -3.05
C LEU A 53 3.65 0.03 -3.44
N ALA A 54 4.82 -0.63 -3.43
CA ALA A 54 4.95 -2.07 -3.66
C ALA A 54 4.15 -2.87 -2.63
N MET A 55 4.26 -2.50 -1.34
CA MET A 55 3.51 -3.15 -0.27
C MET A 55 2.00 -2.95 -0.44
N ILE A 56 1.54 -1.76 -0.85
CA ILE A 56 0.11 -1.53 -1.15
C ILE A 56 -0.35 -2.42 -2.31
N GLN A 57 0.48 -2.54 -3.35
CA GLN A 57 0.19 -3.32 -4.55
C GLN A 57 0.08 -4.83 -4.28
N CYS A 58 0.87 -5.37 -3.36
CA CYS A 58 0.78 -6.79 -2.98
C CYS A 58 -0.14 -7.08 -1.79
N GLY A 59 -0.83 -6.06 -1.26
CA GLY A 59 -1.74 -6.21 -0.12
C GLY A 59 -1.06 -6.27 1.25
N ASP A 60 0.25 -6.01 1.30
CA ASP A 60 1.04 -5.96 2.52
C ASP A 60 0.87 -4.65 3.30
N ALA A 61 0.34 -3.62 2.66
CA ALA A 61 -0.02 -2.34 3.27
C ALA A 61 -1.42 -1.88 2.86
N PHE A 62 -2.24 -1.42 3.80
CA PHE A 62 -3.62 -1.01 3.52
C PHE A 62 -4.14 0.08 4.48
N THR A 63 -5.22 0.76 4.07
CA THR A 63 -5.87 1.83 4.84
C THR A 63 -7.32 1.41 5.14
N GLY A 64 -7.68 1.19 6.40
CA GLY A 64 -9.06 0.87 6.80
C GLY A 64 -9.21 -0.39 7.68
N THR A 65 -10.28 -0.45 8.47
CA THR A 65 -10.47 -1.25 9.70
C THR A 65 -10.42 -2.77 9.51
N ALA A 66 -9.23 -3.34 9.61
CA ALA A 66 -9.03 -4.61 10.31
C ALA A 66 -8.22 -4.26 11.59
N THR A 67 -8.91 -4.13 12.72
CA THR A 67 -8.38 -3.72 14.04
C THR A 67 -7.18 -4.57 14.51
N PRO A 68 -6.27 -4.03 15.37
CA PRO A 68 -6.61 -3.34 16.63
C PRO A 68 -6.67 -1.81 16.55
N THR A 69 -7.51 -1.27 17.42
CA THR A 69 -7.84 0.13 17.67
C THR A 69 -6.58 0.95 17.98
N VAL A 70 -6.31 2.00 17.21
CA VAL A 70 -5.27 2.98 17.52
C VAL A 70 -5.92 4.23 18.07
N ASN A 71 -5.53 4.62 19.29
CA ASN A 71 -6.00 5.83 19.97
C ASN A 71 -5.68 7.09 19.15
N PRO A 72 -6.62 8.06 19.06
CA PRO A 72 -6.46 9.31 18.30
C PRO A 72 -5.40 10.28 18.86
N ASP A 73 -4.84 10.02 20.05
CA ASP A 73 -3.80 10.85 20.71
C ASP A 73 -2.40 10.76 20.06
N GLN A 74 -2.29 10.27 18.82
CA GLN A 74 -1.02 10.25 18.10
C GLN A 74 -0.71 11.62 17.52
N GLY A 75 -0.21 12.48 18.41
CA GLY A 75 0.20 13.86 18.18
C GLY A 75 1.10 14.07 16.95
N ALA A 76 0.98 15.27 16.42
CA ALA A 76 1.73 15.81 15.30
C ALA A 76 3.24 15.60 15.49
N LEU A 77 3.84 14.83 14.59
CA LEU A 77 5.28 14.75 14.41
C LEU A 77 5.59 15.26 13.00
N PRO A 78 6.78 15.86 12.77
CA PRO A 78 7.10 16.51 11.51
C PRO A 78 7.24 15.46 10.42
N PHE A 79 6.19 15.28 9.63
CA PHE A 79 6.17 14.36 8.49
C PHE A 79 7.05 14.91 7.38
N GLY A 80 7.87 14.06 6.75
CA GLY A 80 8.68 14.50 5.61
C GLY A 80 7.77 14.92 4.45
N ASP A 81 8.03 16.11 3.89
CA ASP A 81 7.18 16.83 2.92
C ASP A 81 6.86 16.07 1.61
N GLU A 82 7.59 14.99 1.31
CA GLU A 82 7.35 14.18 0.12
C GLU A 82 6.02 13.42 0.16
N ASP A 83 5.15 13.74 -0.81
CA ASP A 83 3.87 13.08 -1.07
C ASP A 83 4.09 11.63 -1.53
N LEU A 84 3.20 10.72 -1.13
CA LEU A 84 3.19 9.34 -1.55
C LEU A 84 2.85 9.19 -3.04
N ASP A 85 2.07 10.12 -3.58
CA ASP A 85 1.58 10.08 -4.96
C ASP A 85 2.19 11.16 -5.86
N THR A 86 3.47 11.48 -5.66
CA THR A 86 4.19 12.50 -6.45
C THR A 86 4.10 12.26 -7.97
N GLU A 87 3.93 11.01 -8.41
CA GLU A 87 3.89 10.61 -9.82
C GLU A 87 2.50 10.14 -10.30
N GLY A 88 1.44 10.30 -9.49
CA GLY A 88 0.09 9.84 -9.87
C GLY A 88 -0.02 8.32 -10.03
N LEU A 89 0.84 7.57 -9.33
CA LEU A 89 0.97 6.12 -9.44
C LEU A 89 -0.18 5.38 -8.75
N LEU A 90 -0.85 6.00 -7.77
CA LEU A 90 -1.98 5.38 -7.10
C LEU A 90 -3.25 5.47 -7.96
N PRO A 91 -4.04 4.37 -8.01
CA PRO A 91 -5.34 4.42 -8.65
C PRO A 91 -6.24 5.42 -7.91
N ARG A 92 -7.23 5.95 -8.62
CA ARG A 92 -8.16 6.96 -8.11
C ARG A 92 -9.59 6.48 -8.19
N CYS A 93 -10.40 6.96 -7.26
CA CYS A 93 -11.84 6.80 -7.31
C CYS A 93 -12.38 7.55 -8.52
N GLU A 94 -13.22 6.87 -9.31
CA GLU A 94 -13.83 7.44 -10.51
C GLU A 94 -14.90 8.51 -10.21
N GLU A 95 -15.36 8.62 -8.97
CA GLU A 95 -16.36 9.60 -8.54
C GLU A 95 -15.74 10.80 -7.83
N THR A 96 -14.83 10.56 -6.89
CA THR A 96 -14.30 11.62 -6.01
C THR A 96 -12.85 11.97 -6.30
N GLY A 97 -12.14 11.19 -7.12
CA GLY A 97 -10.69 11.30 -7.31
C GLY A 97 -9.86 10.89 -6.08
N GLY A 98 -10.51 10.46 -4.99
CA GLY A 98 -9.87 9.97 -3.78
C GLY A 98 -9.05 8.69 -4.02
N ARG A 99 -8.03 8.46 -3.21
CA ARG A 99 -7.07 7.34 -3.38
C ARG A 99 -7.07 6.34 -2.22
N LEU A 100 -7.89 6.63 -1.21
CA LEU A 100 -7.96 5.86 0.01
C LEU A 100 -9.14 4.90 -0.05
N ASP A 101 -8.94 3.74 0.56
CA ASP A 101 -10.00 2.73 0.75
C ASP A 101 -10.74 2.41 -0.56
N LEU A 102 -9.94 2.25 -1.62
CA LEU A 102 -10.43 1.94 -2.95
C LEU A 102 -10.84 0.47 -3.03
N HIS A 103 -12.02 0.24 -3.60
CA HIS A 103 -12.47 -1.08 -3.99
C HIS A 103 -12.78 -1.11 -5.48
N LEU A 104 -12.54 -2.26 -6.10
CA LEU A 104 -13.16 -2.62 -7.36
C LEU A 104 -14.59 -3.03 -7.09
N VAL A 105 -15.54 -2.26 -7.62
CA VAL A 105 -16.97 -2.44 -7.39
C VAL A 105 -17.65 -2.77 -8.71
N VAL A 106 -18.42 -3.86 -8.73
CA VAL A 106 -19.28 -4.22 -9.85
C VAL A 106 -20.69 -3.76 -9.53
N LEU A 107 -21.19 -2.84 -10.35
CA LEU A 107 -22.55 -2.32 -10.31
C LEU A 107 -23.40 -3.07 -11.33
N ASP A 108 -24.62 -3.38 -10.94
CA ASP A 108 -25.68 -3.80 -11.86
C ASP A 108 -26.43 -2.56 -12.34
N ASP A 109 -26.57 -2.35 -13.66
CA ASP A 109 -27.17 -1.11 -14.18
C ASP A 109 -28.67 -0.99 -13.90
N GLY A 110 -29.30 -2.05 -13.38
CA GLY A 110 -30.71 -2.08 -12.99
C GLY A 110 -31.70 -1.95 -14.14
N LEU A 111 -31.24 -1.71 -15.37
CA LEU A 111 -32.03 -1.47 -16.57
C LEU A 111 -32.20 -2.76 -17.38
N GLY A 112 -32.55 -3.87 -16.74
CA GLY A 112 -33.06 -5.10 -17.38
C GLY A 112 -32.19 -5.80 -18.45
N GLY A 113 -31.08 -5.19 -18.86
CA GLY A 113 -30.18 -5.65 -19.92
C GLY A 113 -28.91 -6.33 -19.41
N GLY A 114 -28.77 -6.49 -18.09
CA GLY A 114 -27.69 -7.26 -17.46
C GLY A 114 -26.29 -6.68 -17.65
N ARG A 115 -26.17 -5.40 -18.03
CA ARG A 115 -24.87 -4.79 -18.30
C ARG A 115 -24.20 -4.42 -16.98
N LYS A 116 -23.22 -5.22 -16.58
CA LYS A 116 -22.41 -4.96 -15.39
C LYS A 116 -21.34 -3.92 -15.70
N LEU A 117 -21.11 -3.01 -14.75
CA LEU A 117 -20.04 -2.02 -14.82
C LEU A 117 -19.10 -2.18 -13.63
N ALA A 118 -17.81 -2.34 -13.88
CA ALA A 118 -16.78 -2.35 -12.83
C ALA A 118 -16.11 -0.99 -12.73
N ARG A 119 -16.10 -0.42 -11.51
CA ARG A 119 -15.56 0.91 -11.20
C ARG A 119 -14.69 0.89 -9.95
N LEU A 120 -13.71 1.78 -9.89
CA LEU A 120 -12.92 2.01 -8.67
C LEU A 120 -13.60 3.07 -7.80
N LEU A 121 -14.07 2.65 -6.62
CA LEU A 121 -14.84 3.50 -5.72
C LEU A 121 -14.20 3.57 -4.33
N ALA A 122 -14.15 4.79 -3.77
CA ALA A 122 -13.78 5.05 -2.37
C ALA A 122 -14.98 4.83 -1.43
N LEU A 123 -14.76 4.88 -0.12
CA LEU A 123 -15.78 4.61 0.91
C LEU A 123 -17.14 5.28 0.68
N GLU A 124 -17.16 6.59 0.45
CA GLU A 124 -18.40 7.38 0.32
C GLU A 124 -19.25 6.94 -0.89
N PRO A 125 -18.72 6.93 -2.15
CA PRO A 125 -19.47 6.40 -3.29
C PRO A 125 -19.94 4.95 -3.13
N ARG A 126 -19.14 4.10 -2.46
CA ARG A 126 -19.53 2.71 -2.18
C ARG A 126 -20.74 2.64 -1.26
N HIS A 127 -20.80 3.52 -0.27
CA HIS A 127 -21.93 3.57 0.65
C HIS A 127 -23.21 4.00 -0.07
N VAL A 128 -23.12 5.03 -0.93
CA VAL A 128 -24.25 5.53 -1.75
C VAL A 128 -24.75 4.45 -2.71
N LEU A 129 -23.84 3.76 -3.41
CA LEU A 129 -24.18 2.78 -4.44
C LEU A 129 -24.36 1.35 -3.90
N ARG A 130 -24.40 1.17 -2.58
CA ARG A 130 -24.44 -0.15 -1.93
C ARG A 130 -25.58 -1.03 -2.42
N LYS A 131 -26.75 -0.46 -2.70
CA LYS A 131 -27.93 -1.22 -3.17
C LYS A 131 -27.79 -1.74 -4.60
N GLN A 132 -26.93 -1.12 -5.41
CA GLN A 132 -26.66 -1.50 -6.80
C GLN A 132 -25.37 -2.34 -6.94
N THR A 133 -24.68 -2.58 -5.82
CA THR A 133 -23.39 -3.26 -5.80
C THR A 133 -23.60 -4.77 -5.77
N ALA A 134 -23.16 -5.46 -6.82
CA ALA A 134 -23.14 -6.91 -6.88
C ALA A 134 -21.85 -7.50 -6.29
N LEU A 135 -20.73 -6.80 -6.38
CA LEU A 135 -19.43 -7.21 -5.87
C LEU A 135 -18.61 -5.99 -5.42
N SER A 136 -17.90 -6.10 -4.31
CA SER A 136 -16.97 -5.08 -3.83
C SER A 136 -15.74 -5.76 -3.25
N VAL A 137 -14.58 -5.55 -3.88
CA VAL A 137 -13.31 -6.15 -3.45
C VAL A 137 -12.29 -5.05 -3.17
N PRO A 138 -11.67 -5.00 -1.98
CA PRO A 138 -10.64 -4.01 -1.69
C PRO A 138 -9.47 -4.16 -2.67
N VAL A 139 -8.96 -3.04 -3.16
CA VAL A 139 -7.83 -3.02 -4.10
C VAL A 139 -6.60 -3.71 -3.50
N ALA A 140 -6.39 -3.59 -2.18
CA ALA A 140 -5.31 -4.27 -1.47
C ALA A 140 -5.43 -5.81 -1.50
N ALA A 141 -6.61 -6.38 -1.73
CA ALA A 141 -6.79 -7.84 -1.86
C ALA A 141 -6.67 -8.33 -3.32
N LEU A 142 -6.44 -7.45 -4.28
CA LEU A 142 -6.38 -7.77 -5.70
C LEU A 142 -4.93 -7.88 -6.16
N SER A 143 -4.56 -9.07 -6.62
CA SER A 143 -3.36 -9.26 -7.45
C SER A 143 -3.75 -9.32 -8.92
N ARG A 144 -2.75 -9.25 -9.82
CA ARG A 144 -2.98 -9.45 -11.26
C ARG A 144 -3.70 -10.77 -11.54
N GLN A 145 -3.26 -11.86 -10.91
CA GLN A 145 -3.85 -13.18 -11.09
C GLN A 145 -5.30 -13.23 -10.59
N VAL A 146 -5.59 -12.64 -9.42
CA VAL A 146 -6.95 -12.59 -8.87
C VAL A 146 -7.87 -11.78 -9.80
N LEU A 147 -7.40 -10.63 -10.30
CA LEU A 147 -8.18 -9.81 -11.22
C LEU A 147 -8.48 -10.56 -12.53
N GLU A 148 -7.49 -11.22 -13.14
CA GLU A 148 -7.71 -12.01 -14.35
C GLU A 148 -8.67 -13.18 -14.11
N HIS A 149 -8.59 -13.84 -12.96
CA HIS A 149 -9.52 -14.91 -12.58
C HIS A 149 -10.96 -14.38 -12.42
N LEU A 150 -11.15 -13.21 -11.81
CA LEU A 150 -12.46 -12.58 -11.67
C LEU A 150 -13.07 -12.18 -13.02
N ILE A 151 -12.24 -11.79 -13.98
CA ILE A 151 -12.66 -11.48 -15.36
C ILE A 151 -13.02 -12.77 -16.11
N ALA A 152 -12.15 -13.77 -16.08
CA ALA A 152 -12.35 -15.05 -16.76
C ALA A 152 -13.59 -15.79 -16.24
N SER A 153 -13.90 -15.66 -14.95
CA SER A 153 -15.10 -16.24 -14.32
C SER A 153 -16.38 -15.42 -14.53
N GLY A 154 -16.32 -14.30 -15.27
CA GLY A 154 -17.48 -13.43 -15.56
C GLY A 154 -18.02 -12.67 -14.35
N LYS A 155 -17.27 -12.63 -13.23
CA LYS A 155 -17.64 -11.87 -12.03
C LYS A 155 -17.38 -10.38 -12.20
N VAL A 156 -16.37 -10.03 -12.99
CA VAL A 156 -15.97 -8.66 -13.30
C VAL A 156 -15.97 -8.44 -14.82
N PRO A 157 -16.65 -7.41 -15.35
CA PRO A 157 -16.56 -7.07 -16.77
C PRO A 157 -15.17 -6.51 -17.12
N GLY A 158 -14.42 -7.20 -17.97
CA GLY A 158 -13.02 -6.86 -18.27
C GLY A 158 -12.79 -5.57 -19.08
N GLY A 159 -13.82 -5.04 -19.72
CA GLY A 159 -13.72 -3.89 -20.65
C GLY A 159 -13.99 -2.51 -20.04
N THR A 160 -14.02 -2.37 -18.72
CA THR A 160 -14.37 -1.10 -18.07
C THR A 160 -13.15 -0.25 -17.71
N SER A 161 -13.39 1.05 -17.50
CA SER A 161 -12.40 2.03 -17.04
C SER A 161 -11.71 1.62 -15.73
N GLY A 162 -12.49 1.15 -14.76
CA GLY A 162 -11.98 0.71 -13.46
C GLY A 162 -11.02 -0.47 -13.56
N VAL A 163 -11.36 -1.47 -14.38
CA VAL A 163 -10.49 -2.64 -14.61
C VAL A 163 -9.22 -2.26 -15.35
N SER A 164 -9.33 -1.39 -16.36
CA SER A 164 -8.17 -0.95 -17.14
C SER A 164 -7.19 -0.12 -16.30
N SER A 165 -7.72 0.78 -15.47
CA SER A 165 -6.91 1.56 -14.51
C SER A 165 -6.22 0.66 -13.49
N LEU A 166 -6.96 -0.32 -12.95
CA LEU A 166 -6.41 -1.27 -11.99
C LEU A 166 -5.34 -2.19 -12.61
N ARG A 167 -5.56 -2.69 -13.83
CA ARG A 167 -4.56 -3.48 -14.56
C ARG A 167 -3.27 -2.70 -14.76
N ARG A 168 -3.36 -1.45 -15.24
CA ARG A 168 -2.19 -0.58 -15.43
C ARG A 168 -1.42 -0.40 -14.12
N TRP A 169 -2.14 -0.17 -13.02
CA TRP A 169 -1.52 -0.05 -11.71
C TRP A 169 -0.85 -1.36 -11.25
N LEU A 170 -1.49 -2.51 -11.43
CA LEU A 170 -0.93 -3.82 -11.09
C LEU A 170 0.25 -4.22 -11.99
N ASP A 171 0.34 -3.66 -13.20
CA ASP A 171 1.44 -3.90 -14.13
C ASP A 171 2.68 -3.04 -13.82
N HIS A 172 2.56 -2.01 -12.97
CA HIS A 172 3.74 -1.29 -12.50
C HIS A 172 4.66 -2.23 -11.72
N GLN A 173 5.88 -2.41 -12.22
CA GLN A 173 6.93 -3.19 -11.59
C GLN A 173 7.47 -2.45 -10.36
N LEU A 174 6.79 -2.60 -9.22
CA LEU A 174 7.25 -2.08 -7.93
C LEU A 174 7.97 -3.15 -7.09
N SER A 175 7.95 -4.40 -7.55
CA SER A 175 8.61 -5.55 -6.88
C SER A 175 10.12 -5.35 -6.69
N SER A 176 10.79 -4.64 -7.61
CA SER A 176 12.22 -4.32 -7.52
C SER A 176 12.56 -3.41 -6.33
N ALA A 177 11.57 -2.75 -5.70
CA ALA A 177 11.81 -1.87 -4.56
C ALA A 177 12.45 -2.61 -3.37
N TRP A 178 12.15 -3.90 -3.21
CA TRP A 178 12.79 -4.73 -2.18
C TRP A 178 14.25 -5.05 -2.52
N ASP A 179 14.56 -5.30 -3.79
CA ASP A 179 15.93 -5.54 -4.25
C ASP A 179 16.78 -4.26 -4.18
N GLU A 180 16.20 -3.12 -4.51
CA GLU A 180 16.82 -1.81 -4.34
C GLU A 180 17.14 -1.53 -2.88
N LEU A 181 16.20 -1.80 -1.96
CA LEU A 181 16.43 -1.70 -0.52
C LEU A 181 17.59 -2.61 -0.07
N ALA A 182 17.60 -3.86 -0.52
CA ALA A 182 18.66 -4.81 -0.19
C ALA A 182 20.04 -4.33 -0.67
N LYS A 183 20.13 -3.84 -1.91
CA LYS A 183 21.37 -3.28 -2.48
C LYS A 183 21.86 -2.06 -1.70
N LEU A 184 20.97 -1.11 -1.40
CA LEU A 184 21.30 0.07 -0.61
C LEU A 184 21.87 -0.29 0.76
N ARG A 185 21.36 -1.37 1.37
CA ARG A 185 21.82 -1.81 2.69
C ARG A 185 23.12 -2.60 2.64
N ALA A 186 23.30 -3.47 1.65
CA ALA A 186 24.57 -4.14 1.42
C ALA A 186 25.71 -3.13 1.24
N ALA A 187 25.48 -2.07 0.45
CA ALA A 187 26.44 -0.99 0.23
C ALA A 187 26.77 -0.19 1.50
N ARG A 188 25.81 -0.04 2.43
CA ARG A 188 26.03 0.65 3.71
C ARG A 188 26.81 -0.20 4.72
N GLN A 189 26.64 -1.52 4.69
CA GLN A 189 27.36 -2.43 5.59
C GLN A 189 28.82 -2.63 5.19
N THR A 190 29.15 -2.61 3.89
CA THR A 190 30.55 -2.67 3.43
C THR A 190 31.37 -1.42 3.78
N GLY A 191 30.73 -0.28 4.05
CA GLY A 191 31.38 0.93 4.55
C GLY A 191 31.78 0.90 6.02
N LEU A 192 31.37 -0.14 6.77
CA LEU A 192 31.75 -0.40 8.17
C LEU A 192 32.82 -1.51 8.24
N ALA A 193 33.79 -1.50 7.33
CA ALA A 193 35.00 -2.29 7.51
C ALA A 193 35.72 -1.77 8.77
N PHE A 194 35.75 -2.57 9.82
CA PHE A 194 36.55 -2.32 11.01
C PHE A 194 38.04 -2.44 10.64
N ASP A 195 38.64 -1.34 10.18
CA ASP A 195 40.09 -1.15 10.29
C ASP A 195 40.42 -0.93 11.77
N ARG A 196 40.55 -2.04 12.51
CA ARG A 196 41.31 -2.09 13.76
C ARG A 196 42.20 -3.31 13.76
N ALA A 197 43.21 -3.25 12.91
CA ALA A 197 44.50 -3.86 13.17
C ALA A 197 45.41 -2.77 13.73
N ASP A 198 45.24 -2.43 15.02
CA ASP A 198 46.31 -1.81 15.78
C ASP A 198 46.59 -2.72 16.97
N GLU A 199 47.62 -3.55 16.76
CA GLU A 199 48.29 -4.31 17.79
C GLU A 199 48.74 -3.34 18.89
N LEU A 200 48.25 -3.54 20.13
CA LEU A 200 48.84 -2.89 21.29
C LEU A 200 50.12 -3.64 21.66
N PRO A 201 51.32 -3.04 21.58
CA PRO A 201 52.50 -3.63 22.18
C PRO A 201 52.35 -3.51 23.70
N LEU A 202 52.24 -4.64 24.38
CA LEU A 202 52.44 -4.72 25.82
C LEU A 202 53.94 -4.56 26.07
N GLY A 203 54.35 -3.35 26.45
CA GLY A 203 55.65 -3.03 27.04
C GLY A 203 55.49 -2.59 28.49
#